data_AF-A0A662GD02-F1
#
_entry.id   AF-A0A662GD02-F1
#
_cell.length_a   1.000
_cell.length_b   1.000
_cell.length_c   1.000
_cell.angle_alpha   90.00
_cell.angle_beta   90.00
_cell.angle_gamma   90.00
#
_symmetry.space_group_name_H-M   'P 1'
#
loop_
_entity.id
_entity.type
_entity.pdbx_description
1 polymer ?
#
loop_
_entity_poly.entity_id
_entity_poly.type
_entity_poly.pdbx_seq_one_letter_code
_entity_poly.pdbx_strand_id
1 'polypeptide(L)'
;MSSIVEYASVSERLKRKAEQHHNSVEWYADSERVVLWIPSSSKEGKRYAVVVKRSGSIVKPCNCIAFKQGKKCWHMYTAYSYWRGLKNTPLYPVVGQGDRVKYVGDEAKEYFEETLAYSWGLKEKSLREQVESREELIGEELDLTSLSRALQVLEEFIGGLIE
;
A
#
# COMPACT_ATOMS: atom_id res chain seq x y z
N MET A 1 20.57 3.97 -11.07
CA MET A 1 19.30 3.37 -10.57
C MET A 1 19.68 2.33 -9.53
N SER A 2 19.04 2.34 -8.36
CA SER A 2 19.31 1.35 -7.30
C SER A 2 18.75 -0.03 -7.69
N SER A 3 19.51 -1.08 -7.36
CA SER A 3 19.15 -2.46 -7.69
C SER A 3 18.55 -3.18 -6.48
N ILE A 4 17.48 -3.94 -6.70
CA ILE A 4 16.88 -4.76 -5.64
C ILE A 4 17.86 -5.82 -5.09
N VAL A 5 18.86 -6.22 -5.90
CA VAL A 5 19.87 -7.20 -5.53
C VAL A 5 20.77 -6.72 -4.39
N GLU A 6 20.91 -5.41 -4.19
CA GLU A 6 21.65 -4.83 -3.05
C GLU A 6 21.05 -5.24 -1.70
N TYR A 7 19.77 -5.62 -1.68
CA TYR A 7 19.07 -6.10 -0.50
C TYR A 7 19.24 -7.61 -0.26
N ALA A 8 19.97 -8.34 -1.10
CA ALA A 8 20.30 -9.75 -0.86
C ALA A 8 21.06 -9.97 0.45
N SER A 9 21.86 -8.98 0.85
CA SER A 9 22.64 -8.98 2.09
C SER A 9 22.09 -7.95 3.06
N VAL A 10 21.32 -8.43 4.04
CA VAL A 10 20.80 -7.69 5.19
C VAL A 10 21.08 -8.47 6.48
N SER A 11 20.99 -7.80 7.62
CA SER A 11 21.16 -8.45 8.92
C SER A 11 20.06 -9.49 9.18
N GLU A 12 20.41 -10.50 9.97
CA GLU A 12 19.50 -11.60 10.34
C GLU A 12 18.20 -11.09 11.00
N ARG A 13 18.29 -10.01 11.78
CA ARG A 13 17.14 -9.34 12.35
C ARG A 13 16.12 -8.88 11.30
N LEU A 14 16.57 -8.37 10.16
CA LEU A 14 15.68 -7.93 9.09
C LEU A 14 15.07 -9.12 8.35
N LYS A 15 15.81 -10.23 8.21
CA LYS A 15 15.31 -11.47 7.60
C LYS A 15 14.18 -12.08 8.42
N ARG A 16 14.40 -12.30 9.72
CA ARG A 16 13.39 -12.81 10.65
C ARG A 16 12.12 -11.96 10.66
N LYS A 17 12.28 -10.64 10.58
CA LYS A 17 11.13 -9.73 10.54
C LYS A 17 10.34 -9.84 9.23
N ALA A 18 11.02 -10.05 8.10
CA ALA A 18 10.35 -10.31 6.83
C ALA A 18 9.59 -11.64 6.88
N GLU A 19 10.18 -12.69 7.45
CA GLU A 19 9.54 -14.01 7.63
C GLU A 19 8.30 -13.92 8.53
N GLN A 20 8.39 -13.22 9.66
CA GLN A 20 7.26 -13.00 10.59
C GLN A 20 6.03 -12.37 9.92
N HIS A 21 6.24 -11.54 8.89
CA HIS A 21 5.15 -10.83 8.21
C HIS A 21 4.85 -11.38 6.81
N HIS A 22 5.50 -12.47 6.39
CA HIS A 22 5.39 -13.04 5.05
C HIS A 22 3.95 -13.28 4.61
N ASN A 23 3.16 -13.97 5.44
CA ASN A 23 1.76 -14.29 5.15
C ASN A 23 0.83 -13.06 5.07
N SER A 24 1.29 -11.90 5.53
CA SER A 24 0.55 -10.65 5.46
C SER A 24 0.90 -9.81 4.23
N VAL A 25 1.90 -10.20 3.43
CA VAL A 25 2.31 -9.49 2.22
C VAL A 25 1.39 -9.86 1.07
N GLU A 26 0.79 -8.85 0.43
CA GLU A 26 0.06 -9.03 -0.82
C GLU A 26 0.97 -8.63 -1.98
N TRP A 27 0.82 -9.30 -3.11
CA TRP A 27 1.69 -9.11 -4.25
C TRP A 27 0.96 -9.33 -5.58
N TYR A 28 1.46 -8.66 -6.59
CA TYR A 28 1.08 -8.82 -7.99
C TYR A 28 2.37 -8.97 -8.82
N ALA A 29 2.38 -9.86 -9.80
CA ALA A 29 3.48 -10.01 -10.73
C ALA A 29 2.97 -10.25 -12.15
N ASP A 30 3.61 -9.62 -13.13
CA ASP A 30 3.36 -9.82 -14.55
C ASP A 30 4.69 -9.98 -15.30
N SER A 31 4.66 -9.90 -16.64
CA SER A 31 5.84 -9.99 -17.50
C SER A 31 6.85 -8.87 -17.27
N GLU A 32 6.45 -7.74 -16.69
CA GLU A 32 7.29 -6.55 -16.57
C GLU A 32 7.84 -6.35 -15.16
N ARG A 33 7.02 -6.63 -14.14
CA ARG A 33 7.27 -6.18 -12.77
C ARG A 33 6.67 -7.08 -11.70
N VAL A 34 7.20 -6.89 -10.50
CA VAL A 34 6.67 -7.38 -9.24
C VAL A 34 6.28 -6.17 -8.41
N VAL A 35 5.04 -6.16 -7.95
CA VAL A 35 4.43 -5.12 -7.12
C VAL A 35 4.06 -5.76 -5.80
N LEU A 36 4.46 -5.12 -4.69
CA LEU A 36 4.26 -5.64 -3.35
C LEU A 36 3.59 -4.60 -2.48
N TRP A 37 2.68 -5.06 -1.65
CA TRP A 37 1.99 -4.27 -0.63
C TRP A 37 2.35 -4.84 0.73
N ILE A 38 3.29 -4.20 1.41
CA ILE A 38 3.99 -4.76 2.57
C ILE A 38 3.52 -4.05 3.85
N PRO A 39 3.11 -4.76 4.91
CA PRO A 39 2.60 -4.13 6.13
C PRO A 39 3.68 -3.36 6.90
N SER A 40 3.25 -2.38 7.67
CA SER A 40 4.05 -1.74 8.70
C SER A 40 4.02 -2.59 9.96
N SER A 41 5.20 -2.91 10.50
CA SER A 41 5.29 -3.66 11.76
C SER A 41 4.97 -2.83 13.01
N SER A 42 4.84 -1.50 12.87
CA SER A 42 4.76 -0.56 14.01
C SER A 42 3.58 0.39 13.94
N LYS A 43 2.77 0.30 12.88
CA LYS A 43 1.58 1.12 12.68
C LYS A 43 0.54 0.25 12.03
N GLU A 44 -0.48 -0.12 12.79
CA GLU A 44 -1.59 -0.92 12.29
C GLU A 44 -2.28 -0.22 11.10
N GLY A 45 -2.80 -1.02 10.15
CA GLY A 45 -3.39 -0.54 8.91
C GLY A 45 -2.42 0.09 7.90
N LYS A 46 -1.24 0.57 8.32
CA LYS A 46 -0.27 1.19 7.42
C LYS A 46 0.48 0.15 6.59
N ARG A 47 0.59 0.39 5.28
CA ARG A 47 1.31 -0.48 4.34
C ARG A 47 2.18 0.35 3.40
N TYR A 48 3.11 -0.32 2.72
CA TYR A 48 4.06 0.31 1.80
C TYR A 48 4.06 -0.43 0.47
N ALA A 49 3.80 0.30 -0.61
CA ALA A 49 3.98 -0.20 -1.96
C ALA A 49 5.47 -0.23 -2.32
N VAL A 50 5.91 -1.34 -2.90
CA VAL A 50 7.22 -1.48 -3.54
C VAL A 50 7.04 -2.05 -4.94
N VAL A 51 7.65 -1.42 -5.93
CA VAL A 51 7.58 -1.85 -7.34
C VAL A 51 8.98 -2.09 -7.88
N VAL A 52 9.21 -3.29 -8.39
CA VAL A 52 10.50 -3.76 -8.91
C VAL A 52 10.30 -4.34 -10.29
N LYS A 53 11.06 -3.90 -11.29
CA LYS A 53 11.03 -4.52 -12.63
C LYS A 53 11.62 -5.93 -12.56
N ARG A 54 11.26 -6.81 -13.49
CA ARG A 54 11.89 -8.15 -13.59
C ARG A 54 13.41 -8.08 -13.74
N SER A 55 13.95 -7.03 -14.38
CA SER A 55 15.39 -6.77 -14.47
C SER A 55 16.08 -6.49 -13.13
N GLY A 56 15.31 -6.21 -12.07
CA GLY A 56 15.82 -5.89 -10.73
C GLY A 56 15.93 -4.38 -10.44
N SER A 57 15.64 -3.52 -11.41
CA SER A 57 15.57 -2.07 -11.18
C SER A 57 14.38 -1.70 -10.30
N ILE A 58 14.62 -0.88 -9.29
CA ILE A 58 13.57 -0.38 -8.39
C ILE A 58 12.85 0.80 -9.07
N VAL A 59 11.54 0.68 -9.24
CA VAL A 59 10.68 1.76 -9.78
C VAL A 59 10.11 2.59 -8.64
N LYS A 60 9.57 1.93 -7.62
CA LYS A 60 9.02 2.56 -6.42
C LYS A 60 9.62 1.88 -5.19
N PRO A 61 10.53 2.52 -4.45
CA PRO A 61 11.04 1.96 -3.21
C PRO A 61 10.02 2.07 -2.07
N CYS A 62 10.25 1.33 -0.99
CA CYS A 62 9.55 1.54 0.27
C CYS A 62 9.81 2.96 0.80
N ASN A 63 8.83 3.56 1.48
CA ASN A 63 8.96 4.89 2.07
C ASN A 63 8.94 4.89 3.62
N CYS A 64 9.42 3.80 4.24
CA CYS A 64 9.54 3.71 5.70
C CYS A 64 10.69 4.58 6.23
N ILE A 65 10.67 4.88 7.54
CA ILE A 65 11.65 5.79 8.17
C ILE A 65 13.09 5.31 7.96
N ALA A 66 13.35 4.01 8.08
CA ALA A 66 14.68 3.46 7.88
C ALA A 66 15.20 3.70 6.45
N PHE A 67 14.35 3.50 5.44
CA PHE A 67 14.71 3.75 4.05
C PHE A 67 14.94 5.23 3.79
N LYS A 68 14.08 6.12 4.31
CA LYS A 68 14.27 7.59 4.22
C LYS A 68 15.60 8.07 4.82
N GLN A 69 16.13 7.33 5.80
CA GLN A 69 17.44 7.59 6.41
C GLN A 69 18.61 6.92 5.67
N GLY A 70 18.39 6.34 4.49
CA GLY A 70 19.42 5.65 3.71
C GLY A 70 19.83 4.28 4.26
N LYS A 71 19.08 3.71 5.21
CA LYS A 71 19.37 2.41 5.82
C LYS A 71 18.62 1.28 5.12
N LYS A 72 19.21 0.09 5.08
CA LYS A 72 18.50 -1.12 4.65
C LYS A 72 17.34 -1.40 5.62
N CYS A 73 16.18 -1.76 5.06
CA CYS A 73 14.98 -2.07 5.83
C CYS A 73 14.41 -3.44 5.43
N TRP A 74 13.64 -4.04 6.34
CA TRP A 74 13.07 -5.36 6.09
C TRP A 74 12.06 -5.35 4.93
N HIS A 75 11.36 -4.23 4.70
CA HIS A 75 10.45 -4.07 3.55
C HIS A 75 11.14 -4.28 2.20
N MET A 76 12.33 -3.69 2.03
CA MET A 76 13.09 -3.86 0.77
C MET A 76 13.70 -5.26 0.67
N TYR A 77 14.06 -5.89 1.80
CA TYR A 77 14.45 -7.30 1.80
C TYR A 77 13.30 -8.23 1.41
N THR A 78 12.10 -8.02 1.98
CA THR A 78 10.88 -8.73 1.56
C THR A 78 10.67 -8.59 0.06
N ALA A 79 10.81 -7.38 -0.47
CA ALA A 79 10.68 -7.16 -1.91
C ALA A 79 11.72 -7.89 -2.75
N TYR A 80 12.97 -7.94 -2.29
CA TYR A 80 14.01 -8.76 -2.90
C TYR A 80 13.65 -10.25 -2.89
N SER A 81 13.18 -10.79 -1.77
CA SER A 81 12.84 -12.22 -1.64
C SER A 81 11.73 -12.62 -2.60
N TYR A 82 10.65 -11.84 -2.66
CA TYR A 82 9.56 -12.06 -3.61
C TYR A 82 10.01 -11.91 -5.06
N TRP A 83 10.71 -10.84 -5.39
CA TRP A 83 11.25 -10.63 -6.73
C TRP A 83 12.15 -11.80 -7.16
N ARG A 84 13.01 -12.30 -6.27
CA ARG A 84 13.89 -13.44 -6.57
C ARG A 84 13.11 -14.70 -6.89
N GLY A 85 12.02 -14.97 -6.18
CA GLY A 85 11.14 -16.12 -6.43
C GLY A 85 10.33 -15.97 -7.72
N LEU A 86 9.82 -14.76 -7.99
CA LEU A 86 8.87 -14.49 -9.07
C LEU A 86 9.53 -14.06 -10.40
N LYS A 87 10.80 -13.66 -10.41
CA LYS A 87 11.45 -13.20 -11.66
C LYS A 87 11.50 -14.28 -12.75
N ASN A 88 11.48 -15.55 -12.35
CA ASN A 88 11.55 -16.71 -13.23
C ASN A 88 10.21 -17.45 -13.38
N THR A 89 9.13 -16.97 -12.76
CA THR A 89 7.79 -17.57 -12.91
C THR A 89 7.14 -17.13 -14.22
N PRO A 90 6.05 -17.80 -14.66
CA PRO A 90 5.41 -17.54 -15.95
C PRO A 90 5.09 -16.06 -16.20
N LEU A 91 5.05 -15.68 -17.49
CA LEU A 91 4.90 -14.30 -17.95
C LEU A 91 3.46 -13.75 -17.81
N TYR A 92 2.50 -14.57 -17.41
CA TYR A 92 1.12 -14.13 -17.21
C TYR A 92 0.93 -13.43 -15.86
N PRO A 93 -0.03 -12.51 -15.74
CA PRO A 93 -0.32 -11.81 -14.49
C PRO A 93 -0.78 -12.76 -13.38
N VAL A 94 -0.32 -12.52 -12.15
CA VAL A 94 -0.66 -13.30 -10.96
C VAL A 94 -0.82 -12.38 -9.76
N VAL A 95 -1.86 -12.60 -8.96
CA VAL A 95 -2.05 -11.95 -7.65
C VAL A 95 -1.98 -12.99 -6.56
N GLY A 96 -1.33 -12.66 -5.44
CA GLY A 96 -1.23 -13.54 -4.29
C GLY A 96 -1.04 -12.82 -2.96
N GLN A 97 -0.98 -13.63 -1.91
CA GLN A 97 -0.71 -13.20 -0.54
C GLN A 97 0.10 -14.27 0.19
N GLY A 98 1.22 -13.90 0.81
CA GLY A 98 2.16 -14.89 1.33
C GLY A 98 2.62 -15.81 0.21
N ASP A 99 2.51 -17.12 0.43
CA ASP A 99 2.76 -18.16 -0.58
C ASP A 99 1.51 -18.54 -1.40
N ARG A 100 0.34 -17.97 -1.08
CA ARG A 100 -0.93 -18.34 -1.72
C ARG A 100 -1.17 -17.50 -2.97
N VAL A 101 -1.42 -18.17 -4.09
CA VAL A 101 -1.97 -17.54 -5.30
C VAL A 101 -3.47 -17.38 -5.13
N LYS A 102 -3.99 -16.19 -5.45
CA LYS A 102 -5.43 -15.87 -5.42
C LYS A 102 -6.03 -15.89 -6.83
N TYR A 103 -5.38 -15.20 -7.76
CA TYR A 103 -5.86 -15.02 -9.14
C TYR A 103 -4.71 -15.20 -10.12
N VAL A 104 -5.02 -15.62 -11.36
CA VAL A 104 -4.06 -15.80 -12.46
C VAL A 104 -4.63 -15.32 -13.79
N GLY A 105 -3.76 -14.95 -14.74
CA GLY A 105 -4.16 -14.56 -16.09
C GLY A 105 -4.94 -13.24 -16.12
N ASP A 106 -5.97 -13.17 -16.96
CA ASP A 106 -6.74 -11.94 -17.15
C ASP A 106 -7.48 -11.51 -15.88
N GLU A 107 -7.97 -12.47 -15.08
CA GLU A 107 -8.61 -12.20 -13.78
C GLU A 107 -7.65 -11.50 -12.81
N ALA A 108 -6.38 -11.92 -12.77
CA ALA A 108 -5.36 -11.26 -11.96
C ALA A 108 -5.06 -9.83 -12.44
N LYS A 109 -5.07 -9.63 -13.76
CA LYS A 109 -4.82 -8.32 -14.37
C LYS A 109 -5.94 -7.34 -14.04
N GLU A 110 -7.18 -7.75 -14.27
CA GLU A 110 -8.38 -6.95 -14.00
C GLU A 110 -8.47 -6.60 -12.52
N TYR A 111 -8.36 -7.59 -11.63
CA TYR A 111 -8.36 -7.36 -10.19
C TYR A 111 -7.26 -6.39 -9.74
N PHE A 112 -6.05 -6.51 -10.30
CA PHE A 112 -4.98 -5.58 -9.98
C PHE A 112 -5.27 -4.16 -10.51
N GLU A 113 -5.65 -4.02 -11.76
CA GLU A 113 -5.79 -2.72 -12.42
C GLU A 113 -6.98 -1.91 -11.91
N GLU A 114 -8.07 -2.58 -11.54
CA GLU A 114 -9.33 -1.98 -11.11
C GLU A 114 -9.46 -1.86 -9.60
N THR A 115 -8.87 -2.79 -8.83
CA THR A 115 -9.01 -2.80 -7.36
C THR A 115 -7.70 -2.45 -6.64
N LEU A 116 -6.64 -3.22 -6.89
CA LEU A 116 -5.43 -3.11 -6.07
C LEU A 116 -4.60 -1.86 -6.39
N ALA A 117 -4.47 -1.49 -7.66
CA ALA A 117 -3.64 -0.35 -8.08
C ALA A 117 -4.11 0.97 -7.45
N TYR A 118 -5.41 1.18 -7.29
CA TYR A 118 -5.97 2.33 -6.60
C TYR A 118 -5.81 2.22 -5.08
N SER A 119 -6.19 1.11 -4.48
CA SER A 119 -6.09 0.92 -3.02
C SER A 119 -4.65 0.97 -2.50
N TRP A 120 -3.67 0.60 -3.34
CA TRP A 120 -2.23 0.66 -3.03
C TRP A 120 -1.59 2.02 -3.36
N GLY A 121 -2.37 2.99 -3.85
CA GLY A 121 -1.89 4.32 -4.23
C GLY A 121 -0.83 4.28 -5.33
N LEU A 122 -1.03 3.42 -6.34
CA LEU A 122 -0.19 3.30 -7.53
C LEU A 122 -0.75 4.07 -8.73
N LYS A 123 -2.07 4.25 -8.77
CA LYS A 123 -2.76 5.17 -9.68
C LYS A 123 -3.42 6.29 -8.87
N GLU A 124 -3.42 7.50 -9.40
CA GLU A 124 -4.29 8.55 -8.90
C GLU A 124 -5.72 8.23 -9.36
N LYS A 125 -6.69 8.23 -8.44
CA LYS A 125 -8.11 8.24 -8.83
C LYS A 125 -8.36 9.51 -9.62
N SER A 126 -9.09 9.42 -10.73
CA SER A 126 -9.55 10.61 -11.44
C SER A 126 -10.37 11.51 -10.49
N LEU A 127 -10.40 12.83 -10.76
CA LEU A 127 -11.21 13.78 -9.98
C LEU A 127 -12.66 13.32 -9.81
N ARG A 128 -13.23 12.66 -10.83
CA ARG A 128 -14.59 12.12 -10.83
C ARG A 128 -14.75 10.96 -9.84
N GLU A 129 -13.86 9.98 -9.86
CA GLU A 129 -13.89 8.83 -8.93
C GLU A 129 -13.62 9.24 -7.47
N GLN A 130 -12.90 10.36 -7.26
CA GLN A 130 -12.72 10.94 -5.93
C GLN A 130 -14.01 11.58 -5.41
N VAL A 131 -14.75 12.28 -6.28
CA VAL A 131 -16.04 12.90 -5.93
C VAL A 131 -17.11 11.83 -5.69
N GLU A 132 -17.23 10.83 -6.56
CA GLU A 132 -18.22 9.74 -6.41
C GLU A 132 -17.99 8.95 -5.10
N SER A 133 -16.74 8.62 -4.74
CA SER A 133 -16.44 7.96 -3.46
C SER A 133 -16.69 8.82 -2.22
N ARG A 134 -16.72 10.15 -2.40
CA ARG A 134 -17.02 11.10 -1.32
C ARG A 134 -18.52 11.32 -1.18
N GLU A 135 -19.27 11.25 -2.28
CA GLU A 135 -20.74 11.27 -2.29
C GLU A 135 -21.32 9.99 -1.67
N GLU A 136 -20.73 8.82 -1.94
CA GLU A 136 -21.12 7.57 -1.25
C GLU A 136 -20.92 7.63 0.27
N LEU A 137 -19.89 8.34 0.75
CA LEU A 137 -19.66 8.58 2.18
C LEU A 137 -20.59 9.63 2.79
N ILE A 138 -21.21 10.49 1.98
CA ILE A 138 -22.16 11.52 2.42
C ILE A 138 -23.62 11.01 2.31
N GLY A 139 -23.85 9.88 1.64
CA GLY A 139 -25.15 9.23 1.49
C GLY A 139 -25.68 8.54 2.75
N GLU A 140 -24.86 8.36 3.78
CA GLU A 140 -25.37 8.08 5.13
C GLU A 140 -25.87 9.39 5.73
N GLU A 141 -27.19 9.51 5.87
CA GLU A 141 -27.89 10.63 6.49
C GLU A 141 -27.23 10.97 7.84
N LEU A 142 -26.40 12.02 7.86
CA LEU A 142 -25.83 12.55 9.09
C LEU A 142 -26.99 13.10 9.93
N ASP A 143 -27.36 12.37 10.97
CA ASP A 143 -28.31 12.85 11.98
C ASP A 143 -27.66 13.97 12.81
N LEU A 144 -27.81 15.19 12.31
CA LEU A 144 -27.29 16.42 12.91
C LEU A 144 -28.11 16.89 14.13
N THR A 145 -29.15 16.16 14.56
CA THR A 145 -29.97 16.58 15.72
C THR A 145 -29.16 16.66 17.01
N SER A 146 -28.06 15.92 17.11
CA SER A 146 -27.13 15.97 18.25
C SER A 146 -26.16 17.17 18.24
N LEU A 147 -25.95 17.83 17.09
CA LEU A 147 -25.02 18.95 16.92
C LEU A 147 -25.61 20.32 17.26
N SER A 148 -26.94 20.42 17.49
CA SER A 148 -27.60 21.71 17.74
C SER A 148 -27.12 22.39 19.03
N ARG A 149 -26.85 21.61 20.09
CA ARG A 149 -26.39 22.15 21.38
C ARG A 149 -24.96 22.67 21.32
N ALA A 150 -24.07 21.97 20.62
CA ALA A 150 -22.67 22.39 20.50
C ALA A 150 -22.55 23.66 19.65
N LEU A 151 -23.38 23.80 18.62
CA LEU A 151 -23.46 25.00 17.79
C LEU A 151 -24.03 26.21 18.55
N GLN A 152 -25.07 26.02 19.37
CA GLN A 152 -25.60 27.09 20.23
C GLN A 152 -24.56 27.63 21.22
N VAL A 153 -23.77 26.75 21.84
CA VAL A 153 -22.71 27.16 22.77
C VAL A 153 -21.60 27.95 22.05
N LEU A 154 -21.30 27.60 20.80
CA LEU A 154 -20.33 28.34 19.98
C LEU A 154 -20.86 29.73 19.57
N GLU A 155 -22.15 29.85 19.27
CA GLU A 155 -22.78 31.14 18.95
C GLU A 155 -22.81 32.06 20.17
N GLU A 156 -23.16 31.56 21.36
CA GLU A 156 -23.10 32.34 22.60
C GLU A 156 -21.67 32.76 22.96
N PHE A 157 -20.69 31.89 22.75
CA PHE A 157 -19.28 32.20 23.01
C PHE A 157 -18.75 33.31 22.08
N ILE A 158 -19.13 33.28 20.80
CA ILE A 158 -18.75 34.33 19.83
C ILE A 158 -19.50 35.64 20.13
N GLY A 159 -20.77 35.57 20.52
CA GLY A 159 -21.55 36.74 20.92
C GLY A 159 -20.92 37.49 22.10
N GLY A 160 -20.42 36.76 23.11
CA GLY A 160 -19.74 37.34 24.27
C GLY A 160 -18.31 37.85 24.02
N LEU A 161 -17.74 37.62 22.84
CA LEU A 161 -16.42 38.14 22.45
C LEU A 161 -16.50 39.45 21.64
N ILE A 162 -17.71 39.86 21.24
CA ILE A 162 -17.95 41.03 20.39
C ILE A 162 -18.53 42.22 21.21
N GLU A 163 -18.83 42.03 22.50
CA GLU A 163 -19.04 43.12 23.48
C GLU A 163 -17.74 43.47 24.23
#